data_AF-A0A7K1B7R2-F1
#
_entry.id   AF-A0A7K1B7R2-F1
#
_cell.length_a   1.000
_cell.length_b   1.000
_cell.length_c   1.000
_cell.angle_alpha   90.00
_cell.angle_beta   90.00
_cell.angle_gamma   90.00
#
_symmetry.space_group_name_H-M   'P 1'
#
loop_
_entity.id
_entity.type
_entity.pdbx_description
1 polymer ?
#
loop_
_entity_poly.entity_id
_entity_poly.type
_entity_poly.pdbx_seq_one_letter_code
_entity_poly.pdbx_strand_id
1 'polypeptide(L)' 'MSKTVQIRDIDDEVYEALAKRAAEVGASVPEFLRREIERLAARPSINEWLERTRRRPGTSPRRDTLEALDELRGPWPA' A
#
# COMPACT_ATOMS: atom_id res chain seq x y z
N MET A 1 -14.87 13.98 -13.82
CA MET A 1 -16.11 13.17 -13.91
C MET A 1 -16.27 12.41 -12.61
N SER A 2 -17.36 12.62 -11.87
CA SER A 2 -17.68 11.78 -10.72
C SER A 2 -18.03 10.36 -11.19
N LYS A 3 -17.61 9.36 -10.43
CA LYS A 3 -17.96 7.95 -10.65
C LYS A 3 -18.73 7.48 -9.42
N THR A 4 -19.79 6.71 -9.66
CA THR A 4 -20.63 6.14 -8.59
C THR A 4 -20.48 4.63 -8.62
N VAL A 5 -20.31 4.04 -7.44
CA VAL A 5 -20.24 2.59 -7.23
C VAL A 5 -21.38 2.21 -6.29
N GLN A 6 -22.14 1.18 -6.62
CA GLN A 6 -23.13 0.57 -5.74
C GLN A 6 -22.60 -0.77 -5.28
N ILE A 7 -22.58 -0.99 -3.96
CA ILE A 7 -22.24 -2.27 -3.34
C ILE A 7 -23.57 -2.90 -2.92
N ARG A 8 -23.86 -4.09 -3.43
CA ARG A 8 -25.09 -4.84 -3.15
C ARG A 8 -24.80 -5.98 -2.19
N ASP A 9 -25.86 -6.52 -1.60
CA ASP A 9 -25.81 -7.73 -0.78
C ASP A 9 -24.80 -7.62 0.39
N ILE A 10 -24.86 -6.49 1.11
CA ILE A 10 -24.08 -6.27 2.33
C ILE A 10 -24.88 -6.86 3.49
N ASP A 11 -24.25 -7.76 4.26
CA ASP A 11 -24.85 -8.28 5.48
C ASP A 11 -25.16 -7.15 6.48
N ASP A 12 -26.32 -7.21 7.12
CA ASP A 12 -26.78 -6.18 8.05
C ASP A 12 -25.76 -5.91 9.17
N GLU A 13 -25.13 -6.96 9.71
CA GLU A 13 -24.10 -6.83 10.75
C GLU A 13 -22.89 -6.02 10.27
N VAL A 14 -22.50 -6.19 9.00
CA VAL A 14 -21.40 -5.43 8.40
C VAL A 14 -21.79 -3.98 8.21
N TYR A 15 -23.02 -3.72 7.75
CA TYR A 15 -23.53 -2.36 7.60
C TYR A 15 -23.60 -1.63 8.94
N GLU A 16 -24.09 -2.27 10.00
CA GLU A 16 -24.15 -1.69 11.35
C GLU A 16 -22.75 -1.38 11.91
N ALA A 17 -21.78 -2.28 11.70
CA ALA A 17 -20.40 -2.02 12.09
C ALA A 17 -19.80 -0.82 11.35
N LEU A 18 -20.11 -0.65 10.06
CA LEU A 18 -19.70 0.52 9.28
C LEU A 18 -20.40 1.80 9.75
N ALA A 19 -21.69 1.73 10.07
CA ALA A 19 -22.47 2.84 10.61
C ALA A 19 -21.91 3.35 11.93
N LYS A 20 -21.58 2.44 12.84
CA LYS A 20 -20.92 2.78 14.11
C LYS A 20 -19.59 3.50 13.88
N ARG A 21 -18.72 2.98 13.02
CA ARG A 21 -17.42 3.59 12.70
C ARG A 21 -17.57 4.96 12.03
N ALA A 22 -18.56 5.11 11.15
CA ALA A 22 -18.86 6.39 10.51
C ALA A 22 -19.31 7.44 11.54
N ALA A 23 -20.17 7.03 12.49
CA ALA A 23 -20.63 7.90 13.58
C ALA A 23 -19.49 8.33 14.51
N GLU A 24 -18.54 7.43 14.83
CA GLU A 24 -17.34 7.74 15.65
C GLU A 24 -16.49 8.88 15.05
N VAL A 25 -16.49 9.04 13.73
CA VAL A 25 -15.77 10.12 13.03
C VAL A 25 -16.69 11.25 12.54
N GLY A 26 -17.94 11.27 12.97
CA GLY A 26 -18.93 12.29 12.60
C GLY A 26 -19.27 12.32 11.10
N ALA A 27 -19.23 11.17 10.42
CA ALA A 27 -19.48 11.06 9.00
C ALA A 27 -20.69 10.15 8.69
N SER A 28 -21.26 10.31 7.50
CA SER A 28 -22.23 9.34 6.96
C SER A 28 -21.52 8.07 6.48
N VAL A 29 -22.23 6.93 6.42
CA VAL A 29 -21.68 5.65 5.92
C VAL A 29 -21.08 5.79 4.51
N PRO A 30 -21.75 6.41 3.52
CA PRO A 30 -21.18 6.57 2.19
C PRO A 30 -19.91 7.43 2.19
N GLU A 31 -19.85 8.47 3.01
CA GLU A 31 -18.66 9.32 3.13
C GLU A 31 -17.49 8.57 3.76
N PHE A 32 -17.75 7.81 4.82
CA PHE A 32 -16.76 6.95 5.47
C PHE A 32 -16.20 5.93 4.46
N LEU A 33 -17.07 5.22 3.74
CA LEU A 33 -16.67 4.24 2.73
C LEU A 33 -15.87 4.87 1.59
N ARG A 34 -16.23 6.07 1.13
CA ARG A 34 -15.44 6.80 0.12
C ARG A 34 -14.00 7.03 0.60
N ARG A 35 -13.83 7.50 1.83
CA ARG A 35 -12.49 7.73 2.43
C ARG A 35 -11.71 6.43 2.58
N GLU A 36 -12.36 5.32 2.90
CA GLU A 36 -11.70 4.00 2.98
C GLU A 36 -11.28 3.49 1.61
N ILE A 37 -12.12 3.64 0.57
CA ILE A 37 -11.80 3.27 -0.80
C ILE A 37 -10.61 4.09 -1.34
N GLU A 38 -10.57 5.40 -1.05
CA GLU A 38 -9.43 6.25 -1.39
C GLU A 38 -8.14 5.78 -0.70
N ARG A 39 -8.21 5.41 0.59
CA ARG A 39 -7.07 4.83 1.32
C ARG A 39 -6.61 3.50 0.75
N LEU A 40 -7.55 2.65 0.35
CA LEU A 40 -7.26 1.37 -0.28
C LEU A 40 -6.55 1.58 -1.63
N ALA A 41 -7.03 2.51 -2.46
CA ALA A 41 -6.45 2.84 -3.75
C ALA A 41 -5.09 3.55 -3.65
N ALA A 42 -4.84 4.29 -2.56
CA ALA A 42 -3.57 5.00 -2.36
C ALA A 42 -2.39 4.05 -2.12
N ARG A 43 -2.62 2.83 -1.64
CA ARG A 43 -1.57 1.85 -1.38
C ARG A 43 -1.30 1.03 -2.65
N PRO A 44 -0.11 1.13 -3.27
CA PRO A 44 0.21 0.25 -4.39
C PRO A 44 0.17 -1.19 -3.92
N SER A 45 -0.35 -2.07 -4.76
CA SER A 45 -0.21 -3.50 -4.56
C SER A 45 1.28 -3.88 -4.49
N ILE A 46 1.59 -5.00 -3.82
CA ILE A 46 2.95 -5.54 -3.76
C ILE A 46 3.52 -5.72 -5.18
N ASN A 47 2.71 -6.16 -6.13
CA ASN A 47 3.12 -6.32 -7.53
C ASN A 47 3.49 -4.99 -8.19
N GLU A 48 2.68 -3.94 -8.01
CA GLU A 48 2.99 -2.60 -8.52
C GLU A 48 4.24 -2.02 -7.85
N TRP A 49 4.42 -2.28 -6.55
CA TRP A 49 5.62 -1.89 -5.83
C TRP A 49 6.86 -2.62 -6.35
N LEU A 50 6.79 -3.94 -6.56
CA LEU A 50 7.88 -4.74 -7.14
C LEU A 50 8.23 -4.29 -8.56
N GLU A 51 7.24 -3.98 -9.39
CA GLU A 51 7.45 -3.41 -10.73
C GLU A 51 8.15 -2.06 -10.67
N ARG A 52 7.75 -1.16 -9.75
CA ARG A 52 8.44 0.12 -9.55
C ARG A 52 9.89 -0.07 -9.10
N THR A 53 10.14 -1.00 -8.19
CA THR A 53 11.49 -1.31 -7.69
C THR A 53 12.36 -1.91 -8.78
N ARG A 54 11.83 -2.83 -9.62
CA ARG A 54 12.54 -3.40 -10.77
C ARG A 54 12.97 -2.34 -11.80
N ARG A 55 12.16 -1.29 -11.99
CA ARG A 55 12.41 -0.23 -12.97
C ARG A 55 13.34 0.87 -12.47
N ARG A 56 13.66 0.90 -11.18
CA ARG A 56 14.59 1.87 -10.61
C ARG A 56 16.01 1.30 -10.72
N PRO A 57 16.87 1.79 -11.65
CA PRO A 57 18.27 1.45 -11.58
C PRO A 57 18.79 1.91 -10.21
N GLY A 58 19.55 1.04 -9.53
CA GLY A 58 20.21 1.41 -8.28
C GLY A 58 21.07 2.66 -8.52
N THR A 59 21.13 3.56 -7.53
CA THR A 59 21.93 4.79 -7.61
C THR A 59 23.43 4.48 -7.79
N SER A 60 23.86 3.28 -7.39
CA SER A 60 25.23 2.80 -7.56
C SER A 60 25.28 1.63 -8.53
N PRO A 61 26.28 1.58 -9.43
CA PRO A 61 26.65 0.38 -10.14
C PRO A 61 26.79 -0.81 -9.20
N ARG A 62 26.34 -1.99 -9.64
CA ARG A 62 26.44 -3.23 -8.85
C ARG A 62 27.87 -3.52 -8.40
N ARG A 63 28.88 -3.15 -9.20
CA ARG A 63 30.30 -3.34 -8.88
C ARG A 63 30.70 -2.56 -7.63
N ASP A 64 30.39 -1.27 -7.58
CA ASP A 64 30.71 -0.39 -6.45
C ASP A 64 30.07 -0.89 -5.15
N THR A 65 28.85 -1.44 -5.24
CA THR A 65 28.18 -2.06 -4.07
C THR A 65 28.87 -3.34 -3.61
N LEU A 66 29.31 -4.20 -4.54
CA LEU A 66 30.01 -5.44 -4.19
C LEU A 66 31.39 -5.16 -3.60
N GLU A 67 32.13 -4.20 -4.16
CA GLU A 67 33.44 -3.79 -3.65
C GLU A 67 33.34 -3.24 -2.22
N ALA A 68 32.37 -2.35 -1.95
CA ALA A 68 32.13 -1.86 -0.59
C ALA A 68 31.72 -2.97 0.39
N LEU A 69 30.93 -3.96 -0.07
CA LEU A 69 30.55 -5.11 0.76
C LEU A 69 31.73 -6.03 1.04
N ASP A 70 32.61 -6.26 0.07
CA ASP A 70 33.82 -7.07 0.25
C ASP A 70 34.82 -6.37 1.20
N GLU A 71 34.95 -5.05 1.11
CA GLU A 71 35.75 -4.23 2.03
C GLU A 71 35.22 -4.32 3.47
N LEU A 72 33.90 -4.19 3.65
CA LEU A 72 33.23 -4.34 4.95
C LEU A 72 33.31 -5.77 5.52
N ARG A 73 33.16 -6.78 4.68
CA ARG A 73 33.24 -8.19 5.08
C ARG A 73 34.64 -8.55 5.55
N GLY A 74 35.66 -7.96 4.94
CA GLY A 74 37.06 -8.34 5.12
C GLY A 74 37.38 -9.69 4.46
N PRO A 75 38.63 -10.16 4.61
CA PRO A 75 39.09 -11.41 4.00
C PRO A 75 38.33 -12.61 4.58
N TRP A 76 38.07 -13.60 3.74
CA TRP A 76 37.51 -14.87 4.19
C TRP A 76 38.49 -15.54 5.16
N PRO A 77 38.04 -16.01 6.35
CA PRO A 77 38.92 -16.72 7.27
C PRO A 77 39.44 -17.99 6.60
N ALA A 78 40.76 -18.16 6.63
CA ALA A 78 41.48 -19.28 6.00
C ALA A 78 41.16 -20.63 6.64
#